data_AF-A0A401IT41-F1
#
_entry.id   AF-A0A401IT41-F1
#
_cell.length_a   1.000
_cell.length_b   1.000
_cell.length_c   1.000
_cell.angle_alpha   90.00
_cell.angle_beta   90.00
_cell.angle_gamma   90.00
#
_symmetry.space_group_name_H-M   'P 1'
#
loop_
_entity.id
_entity.type
_entity.pdbx_description
1 polymer ?
#
loop_
_entity_poly.entity_id
_entity_poly.type
_entity_poly.pdbx_seq_one_letter_code
_entity_poly.pdbx_strand_id
1 'polypeptide(L)'
;MKNKAEGSLFVSAVLLLLWAGVMLAGQITYYHVRAVSYQELIQQDEAQALKNLALANNIKDGERQKYNLGSVTRSNTKCQVVLHNHKSFEYTVEFEE
;
A
#
# COMPACT_ATOMS: atom_id res chain seq x y z
N MET A 1 43.34 -33.99 18.36
CA MET A 1 43.14 -32.56 17.98
C MET A 1 42.22 -32.37 16.77
N LYS A 2 42.10 -33.32 15.82
CA LYS A 2 41.24 -33.18 14.62
C LYS A 2 39.73 -33.00 14.92
N ASN A 3 39.15 -33.80 15.82
CA ASN A 3 37.70 -33.75 16.10
C ASN A 3 37.23 -32.43 16.77
N LYS A 4 38.11 -31.71 17.48
CA LYS A 4 37.76 -30.41 18.09
C LYS A 4 37.68 -29.30 17.03
N ALA A 5 38.55 -29.34 16.03
CA ALA A 5 38.58 -28.37 14.94
C ALA A 5 37.40 -28.55 13.96
N GLU A 6 37.01 -29.80 13.67
CA GLU A 6 35.84 -30.11 12.86
C GLU A 6 34.53 -29.73 13.57
N GLY A 7 34.43 -29.99 14.88
CA GLY A 7 33.28 -29.56 15.69
C GLY A 7 33.13 -28.04 15.77
N SER A 8 34.24 -27.30 15.92
CA SER A 8 34.20 -25.83 15.91
C SER A 8 33.85 -25.27 14.53
N LEU A 9 34.32 -25.90 13.45
CA LEU A 9 33.99 -25.52 12.07
C LEU A 9 32.49 -25.73 11.80
N PHE A 10 31.95 -26.89 12.19
CA PHE A 10 30.53 -27.19 12.04
C PHE A 10 29.64 -26.21 12.80
N VAL A 11 29.95 -25.93 14.07
CA VAL A 11 29.20 -24.96 14.88
C VAL A 11 29.27 -23.56 14.27
N SER A 12 30.44 -23.13 13.79
CA SER A 12 30.59 -21.83 13.13
C SER A 12 29.81 -21.73 11.82
N ALA A 13 29.74 -22.80 11.03
CA ALA A 13 28.96 -22.85 9.80
C ALA A 13 27.45 -22.79 10.08
N VAL A 14 26.97 -23.50 11.11
CA VAL A 14 25.57 -23.45 11.54
C VAL A 14 25.21 -22.04 12.04
N LEU A 15 26.07 -21.41 12.84
CA LEU A 15 25.87 -20.03 13.28
C LEU A 15 25.81 -19.07 12.10
N LEU A 16 26.74 -19.17 11.14
CA LEU A 16 26.71 -18.33 9.93
C LEU A 16 25.42 -18.52 9.13
N LEU A 17 24.93 -19.75 8.99
CA LEU A 17 23.67 -20.03 8.31
C LEU A 17 22.47 -19.44 9.07
N LEU A 18 22.47 -19.48 10.41
CA LEU A 18 21.43 -18.84 11.21
C LEU A 18 21.45 -17.32 11.02
N TRP A 19 22.62 -16.69 11.06
CA TRP A 19 22.78 -15.26 10.81
C TRP A 19 22.33 -14.87 9.40
N ALA A 20 22.72 -15.64 8.38
CA ALA A 20 22.28 -15.44 7.01
C ALA A 20 20.76 -15.58 6.89
N GLY A 21 20.18 -16.59 7.53
CA GLY A 21 18.73 -16.81 7.57
C GLY A 21 17.98 -15.63 8.19
N VAL A 22 18.46 -15.10 9.32
CA VAL A 22 17.87 -13.93 9.98
C VAL A 22 17.99 -12.67 9.11
N MET A 23 19.15 -12.44 8.49
CA MET A 23 19.34 -11.29 7.58
C MET A 23 18.40 -11.35 6.38
N LEU A 24 18.27 -12.52 5.74
CA LEU A 24 17.38 -12.72 4.60
C LEU A 24 15.91 -12.55 5.00
N ALA A 25 15.50 -13.15 6.12
CA ALA A 25 14.13 -12.99 6.62
C ALA A 25 13.81 -11.51 6.93
N GLY A 26 14.75 -10.79 7.53
CA GLY A 26 14.62 -9.35 7.79
C GLY A 26 14.46 -8.53 6.51
N GLN A 27 15.29 -8.78 5.49
CA GLN A 27 15.20 -8.12 4.19
C GLN A 27 13.86 -8.40 3.49
N ILE A 28 13.43 -9.66 3.45
CA ILE A 28 12.15 -10.05 2.85
C ILE A 28 11.00 -9.32 3.54
N THR A 29 11.00 -9.31 4.87
CA THR A 29 9.96 -8.63 5.65
C THR A 29 9.96 -7.13 5.37
N TYR A 30 11.13 -6.49 5.35
CA TYR A 30 11.27 -5.07 5.07
C TYR A 30 10.72 -4.69 3.69
N TYR A 31 11.12 -5.42 2.65
CA TYR A 31 10.62 -5.15 1.29
C TYR A 31 9.14 -5.45 1.14
N HIS A 32 8.64 -6.50 1.78
CA HIS A 32 7.23 -6.84 1.76
C HIS A 32 6.38 -5.72 2.37
N VAL A 33 6.73 -5.28 3.57
CA VAL A 33 6.04 -4.16 4.24
C VAL A 33 6.10 -2.90 3.37
N ARG A 34 7.27 -2.58 2.83
CA ARG A 34 7.45 -1.39 1.99
C ARG A 34 6.61 -1.47 0.70
N ALA A 35 6.51 -2.63 0.07
CA ALA A 35 5.67 -2.82 -1.11
C ALA A 35 4.18 -2.64 -0.79
N VAL A 36 3.71 -3.20 0.33
CA VAL A 36 2.32 -3.02 0.79
C VAL A 36 2.04 -1.55 1.08
N SER A 37 2.92 -0.86 1.81
CA SER A 37 2.75 0.57 2.11
C SER A 37 2.75 1.44 0.85
N TYR A 38 3.62 1.16 -0.13
CA TYR A 38 3.59 1.87 -1.41
C TYR A 38 2.29 1.64 -2.16
N GLN A 39 1.77 0.41 -2.14
CA GLN A 39 0.49 0.11 -2.77
C GLN A 39 -0.67 0.87 -2.11
N GLU A 40 -0.65 1.04 -0.79
CA GLU A 40 -1.65 1.84 -0.07
C GLU A 40 -1.54 3.33 -0.40
N LEU A 41 -0.31 3.88 -0.46
CA LEU A 41 -0.07 5.27 -0.85
C LEU A 41 -0.55 5.54 -2.28
N ILE A 42 -0.21 4.68 -3.23
CA ILE A 42 -0.65 4.81 -4.63
C ILE A 42 -2.18 4.81 -4.70
N GLN A 43 -2.85 3.95 -3.94
CA GLN A 43 -4.33 3.90 -3.94
C GLN A 43 -4.95 5.16 -3.32
N GLN A 44 -4.32 5.74 -2.30
CA GLN A 44 -4.77 7.02 -1.74
C GLN A 44 -4.60 8.16 -2.77
N ASP A 45 -3.46 8.21 -3.46
CA ASP A 45 -3.18 9.20 -4.49
C ASP A 45 -4.14 9.07 -5.68
N GLU A 46 -4.40 7.84 -6.14
CA GLU A 46 -5.39 7.55 -7.18
C GLU A 46 -6.80 8.02 -6.77
N ALA A 47 -7.21 7.71 -5.55
CA ALA A 47 -8.52 8.09 -5.06
C ALA A 47 -8.67 9.62 -4.93
N GLN A 48 -7.62 10.30 -4.48
CA GLN A 48 -7.60 11.76 -4.39
C GLN A 48 -7.59 12.42 -5.77
N ALA A 49 -6.84 11.88 -6.74
CA ALA A 49 -6.86 12.34 -8.12
C ALA A 49 -8.25 12.21 -8.75
N LEU A 50 -8.93 11.07 -8.55
CA LEU A 50 -10.30 10.88 -9.02
C LEU A 50 -11.29 11.87 -8.39
N LYS A 51 -11.18 12.11 -7.07
CA LYS A 51 -11.99 13.14 -6.39
C LYS A 51 -11.79 14.51 -7.07
N ASN A 52 -10.54 14.92 -7.25
CA ASN A 52 -10.21 16.22 -7.83
C ASN A 52 -10.70 16.35 -9.27
N LEU A 53 -10.58 15.29 -10.07
CA LEU A 53 -11.12 15.24 -11.44
C LEU A 53 -12.65 15.33 -11.45
N ALA A 54 -13.34 14.64 -10.56
CA ALA A 54 -14.79 14.71 -10.44
C ALA A 54 -15.28 16.10 -10.03
N LEU A 55 -14.58 16.74 -9.09
CA LEU A 55 -14.86 18.12 -8.69
C LEU A 55 -14.59 19.10 -9.85
N ALA A 56 -13.48 18.95 -10.58
CA ALA A 56 -13.17 19.76 -11.75
C ALA A 56 -14.20 19.60 -12.89
N ASN A 57 -14.79 18.40 -13.00
CA ASN A 57 -15.89 18.11 -13.92
C ASN A 57 -17.28 18.47 -13.36
N ASN A 58 -17.35 19.25 -12.28
CA ASN A 58 -18.59 19.73 -11.66
C ASN A 58 -19.58 18.61 -11.30
N ILE A 59 -19.10 17.50 -10.74
CA ILE A 59 -19.97 16.41 -10.27
C ILE A 59 -21.05 16.94 -9.31
N LYS A 60 -22.32 16.67 -9.65
CA LYS A 60 -23.49 17.11 -8.87
C LYS A 60 -23.84 16.12 -7.77
N ASP A 61 -24.62 16.57 -6.80
CA ASP A 61 -25.11 15.70 -5.74
C ASP A 61 -25.97 14.55 -6.31
N GLY A 62 -25.77 13.34 -5.79
CA GLY A 62 -26.39 12.10 -6.26
C GLY A 62 -25.83 11.57 -7.58
N GLU A 63 -24.89 12.29 -8.21
CA GLU A 63 -24.27 11.88 -9.46
C GLU A 63 -23.12 10.91 -9.22
N ARG A 64 -23.02 9.91 -10.10
CA ARG A 64 -21.88 9.00 -10.16
C ARG A 64 -21.15 9.16 -11.49
N GLN A 65 -19.90 9.58 -11.42
CA GLN A 65 -19.00 9.68 -12.57
C GLN A 65 -18.05 8.49 -12.60
N LYS A 66 -17.88 7.88 -13.78
CA LYS A 66 -16.99 6.75 -14.00
C LYS A 66 -15.73 7.22 -14.72
N TYR A 67 -14.59 6.70 -14.28
CA TYR A 67 -13.25 6.98 -14.77
C TYR A 67 -12.52 5.66 -15.01
N ASN A 68 -11.37 5.72 -15.70
CA ASN A 68 -10.57 4.53 -15.99
C ASN A 68 -9.91 3.88 -14.77
N LEU A 69 -9.85 4.57 -13.62
CA LEU A 69 -9.28 4.03 -12.38
C LEU A 69 -10.36 3.62 -11.37
N GLY A 70 -11.63 3.98 -11.61
CA GLY A 70 -12.68 3.83 -10.62
C GLY A 70 -13.91 4.68 -10.91
N SER A 71 -14.73 4.91 -9.89
CA SER A 71 -15.88 5.80 -9.97
C SER A 71 -15.96 6.69 -8.75
N VAL A 72 -16.46 7.90 -8.94
CA VAL A 72 -16.73 8.86 -7.87
C VAL A 72 -18.22 9.09 -7.79
N THR A 73 -18.78 9.01 -6.59
CA THR A 73 -20.17 9.35 -6.30
C THR A 73 -20.19 10.53 -5.32
N ARG A 74 -20.93 11.58 -5.65
CA ARG A 74 -21.14 12.68 -4.71
C ARG A 74 -22.41 12.46 -3.90
N SER A 75 -22.33 12.70 -2.60
CA SER A 75 -23.44 12.64 -1.65
C SER A 75 -23.33 13.85 -0.73
N ASN A 76 -23.94 14.94 -1.18
CA ASN A 76 -23.97 16.26 -0.56
C ASN A 76 -22.55 16.81 -0.30
N THR A 77 -22.11 16.79 0.97
CA THR A 77 -20.78 17.22 1.44
C THR A 77 -19.72 16.14 1.34
N LYS A 78 -20.06 14.94 0.84
CA LYS A 78 -19.15 13.80 0.75
C LYS A 78 -18.93 13.39 -0.70
N CYS A 79 -17.70 12.98 -1.00
CA CYS A 79 -17.34 12.29 -2.23
C CYS A 79 -16.85 10.89 -1.88
N GLN A 80 -17.58 9.88 -2.35
CA GLN A 80 -17.18 8.49 -2.27
C GLN A 80 -16.42 8.11 -3.54
N VAL A 81 -15.17 7.69 -3.39
CA VAL A 81 -14.33 7.21 -4.49
C VAL A 81 -14.17 5.71 -4.37
N VAL A 82 -14.53 4.97 -5.41
CA VAL A 82 -14.39 3.51 -5.47
C VAL A 82 -13.43 3.17 -6.60
N LEU A 83 -12.27 2.64 -6.27
CA LEU A 83 -11.26 2.21 -7.24
C LEU A 83 -11.65 0.87 -7.88
N HIS A 84 -11.00 0.51 -9.00
CA HIS A 84 -11.21 -0.78 -9.68
C HIS A 84 -10.92 -2.02 -8.82
N ASN A 85 -10.02 -1.90 -7.85
CA ASN A 85 -9.73 -2.96 -6.88
C ASN A 85 -10.80 -3.05 -5.77
N HIS A 86 -11.94 -2.36 -5.92
CA HIS A 86 -13.07 -2.30 -4.99
C HIS A 86 -12.76 -1.63 -3.64
N LYS A 87 -11.58 -0.99 -3.48
CA LYS A 87 -11.34 -0.15 -2.32
C LYS A 87 -12.14 1.15 -2.43
N SER A 88 -12.78 1.51 -1.33
CA SER A 88 -13.58 2.72 -1.20
C SER A 88 -12.88 3.70 -0.27
N PHE A 89 -12.86 4.97 -0.69
CA PHE A 89 -12.37 6.10 0.08
C PHE A 89 -13.49 7.14 0.18
N GLU A 90 -13.61 7.78 1.34
CA GLU A 90 -14.59 8.85 1.55
C GLU A 90 -13.85 10.13 1.87
N TYR A 91 -14.19 11.20 1.15
CA TYR A 91 -13.63 12.52 1.36
C TYR A 91 -14.74 13.52 1.63
N THR A 92 -14.58 14.32 2.67
CA THR A 92 -15.41 15.51 2.88
C THR A 92 -14.98 16.58 1.88
N VAL A 93 -15.95 17.18 1.20
CA VAL A 93 -15.75 18.34 0.32
C VAL A 93 -16.22 19.54 1.12
N GLU A 94 -15.27 20.36 1.58
CA GLU A 94 -15.58 21.66 2.18
C GLU A 94 -16.02 22.59 1.05
N PHE A 95 -17.19 23.22 1.23
CA PHE A 95 -17.59 24.33 0.38
C PHE A 95 -16.79 25.55 0.86
N GLU A 96 -15.85 26.04 0.05
CA GLU A 96 -15.43 27.44 0.18
C GLU A 96 -16.61 28.30 -0.29
N GLU A 97 -17.29 28.97 0.65
CA GLU A 97 -18.31 30.00 0.40
C GLU A 97 -17.70 31.25 -0.24
#